data_AF-A0AAE7L2R6-F1
#
_entry.id   AF-A0AAE7L2R6-F1
#
_cell.length_a   1.000
_cell.length_b   1.000
_cell.length_c   1.000
_cell.angle_alpha   90.00
_cell.angle_beta   90.00
_cell.angle_gamma   90.00
#
_symmetry.space_group_name_H-M   'P 1'
#
loop_
_entity.id
_entity.type
_entity.pdbx_description
1 polymer ?
#
loop_
_entity_poly.entity_id
_entity_poly.type
_entity_poly.pdbx_seq_one_letter_code
_entity_poly.pdbx_strand_id
1 'polypeptide(L)'
;MASGFGGITQKRSSSAGRDDGAPAWISTSIDNLDKADLFIRAAAQLPISSSVRYHSIIGQESPDTPLVESSDGLVPYWGSHLSGATSERVISGGHSVQETAPAIIELRRILHEDIDALTPLTED
;
A
#
# COMPACT_ATOMS: atom_id res chain seq x y z
N MET A 1 -25.46 8.73 -17.03
CA MET A 1 -24.99 10.14 -16.95
C MET A 1 -23.81 10.17 -15.99
N ALA A 2 -22.60 10.37 -16.50
CA ALA A 2 -21.37 10.42 -15.71
C ALA A 2 -21.00 11.89 -15.43
N SER A 3 -20.84 12.25 -14.16
CA SER A 3 -20.33 13.53 -13.64
C SER A 3 -20.06 13.30 -12.15
N GLY A 4 -18.95 13.65 -11.52
CA GLY A 4 -17.69 14.27 -11.91
C GLY A 4 -16.87 14.34 -10.61
N PHE A 5 -15.66 13.76 -10.58
CA PHE A 5 -14.75 13.82 -9.44
C PHE A 5 -13.86 15.07 -9.57
N GLY A 6 -14.44 16.24 -9.32
CA GLY A 6 -13.71 17.50 -9.35
C GLY A 6 -14.20 18.41 -8.24
N GLY A 7 -13.54 18.37 -7.08
CA GLY A 7 -13.78 19.36 -6.04
C GLY A 7 -13.63 18.85 -4.61
N ILE A 8 -12.40 18.59 -4.18
CA ILE A 8 -12.05 18.65 -2.75
C ILE A 8 -10.59 19.08 -2.60
N THR A 9 -10.28 20.27 -3.11
CA THR A 9 -9.16 21.04 -2.57
C THR A 9 -9.63 22.48 -2.42
N GLN A 10 -9.37 23.04 -1.24
CA GLN A 10 -9.54 24.44 -0.87
C GLN A 10 -10.80 24.79 -0.06
N LYS A 11 -10.75 24.53 1.25
CA LYS A 11 -11.12 25.56 2.26
C LYS A 11 -10.69 25.18 3.69
N ARG A 12 -9.65 25.87 4.18
CA ARG A 12 -9.70 26.82 5.33
C ARG A 12 -8.33 26.88 6.02
N SER A 13 -7.60 27.96 5.75
CA SER A 13 -6.80 28.63 6.78
C SER A 13 -7.70 29.69 7.45
N SER A 14 -7.79 29.66 8.77
CA SER A 14 -8.06 30.85 9.56
C SER A 14 -7.67 30.62 11.01
N SER A 15 -6.39 30.77 11.31
CA SER A 15 -5.99 31.64 12.43
C SER A 15 -4.52 32.07 12.26
N ALA A 16 -4.35 33.39 12.21
CA ALA A 16 -3.16 34.16 12.53
C ALA A 16 -1.85 33.88 11.76
N GLY A 17 -1.65 34.66 10.70
CA GLY A 17 -0.46 35.50 10.57
C GLY A 17 0.87 34.82 10.28
N ARG A 18 1.13 34.55 9.00
CA ARG A 18 2.40 34.84 8.32
C ARG A 18 2.16 34.79 6.82
N ASP A 19 2.35 35.94 6.18
CA ASP A 19 2.35 36.13 4.72
C ASP A 19 3.81 36.23 4.30
N ASP A 20 4.49 35.10 4.35
CA ASP A 20 5.77 34.86 3.73
C ASP A 20 5.46 34.13 2.43
N GLY A 21 5.73 34.78 1.29
CA GLY A 21 5.53 34.27 -0.08
C GLY A 21 6.37 33.04 -0.42
N ALA A 22 6.43 32.07 0.48
CA ALA A 22 6.91 30.73 0.26
C ALA A 22 6.02 30.07 -0.80
N PRO A 23 6.63 29.42 -1.80
CA PRO A 23 5.86 28.70 -2.80
C PRO A 23 4.98 27.66 -2.09
N ALA A 24 3.74 27.52 -2.54
CA ALA A 24 2.89 26.42 -2.11
C ALA A 24 3.67 25.10 -2.32
N TRP A 25 4.03 24.43 -1.22
CA TRP A 25 4.79 23.19 -1.29
C TRP A 25 3.88 22.11 -1.83
N ILE A 26 4.10 21.73 -3.08
CA ILE A 26 3.42 20.62 -3.72
C ILE A 26 4.22 19.38 -3.36
N SER A 27 3.64 18.50 -2.53
CA SER A 27 4.29 17.24 -2.16
C SER A 27 4.58 16.40 -3.41
N THR A 28 5.79 15.86 -3.48
CA THR A 28 6.24 14.97 -4.56
C THR A 28 6.26 13.52 -4.11
N SER A 29 6.45 12.59 -5.05
CA SER A 29 6.59 11.18 -4.72
C SER A 29 7.79 10.88 -3.82
N ILE A 30 8.87 11.68 -3.89
CA ILE A 30 10.04 11.52 -3.03
C ILE A 30 9.73 11.97 -1.60
N ASP A 31 9.00 13.08 -1.44
CA ASP A 31 8.56 13.55 -0.12
C ASP A 31 7.65 12.52 0.56
N ASN A 32 6.78 11.88 -0.23
CA ASN A 32 5.90 10.79 0.22
C ASN A 32 6.63 9.51 0.67
N LEU A 33 7.94 9.37 0.46
CA LEU A 33 8.71 8.26 1.04
C LEU A 33 9.07 8.51 2.51
N ASP A 34 8.95 9.75 2.99
CA ASP A 34 9.12 10.06 4.40
C ASP A 34 7.85 9.73 5.18
N LYS A 35 7.99 8.89 6.22
CA LYS A 35 6.93 8.60 7.20
C LYS A 35 6.43 9.85 7.95
N ALA A 36 7.18 10.95 7.91
CA ALA A 36 6.79 12.23 8.48
C ALA A 36 5.91 13.09 7.56
N ASP A 37 5.77 12.73 6.28
CA ASP A 37 4.96 13.48 5.33
C ASP A 37 3.49 13.56 5.77
N LEU A 38 2.91 14.75 5.65
CA LEU A 38 1.56 15.05 6.15
C LEU A 38 0.48 14.31 5.36
N PHE A 39 0.66 14.18 4.04
CA PHE A 39 -0.28 13.46 3.19
C PHE A 39 -0.24 11.97 3.51
N ILE A 40 0.95 11.37 3.63
CA ILE A 40 1.10 9.95 3.96
C ILE A 40 0.54 9.61 5.34
N ARG A 41 0.80 10.45 6.35
CA ARG A 41 0.21 10.28 7.69
C ARG A 41 -1.30 10.35 7.69
N ALA A 42 -1.89 11.23 6.89
CA ALA A 42 -3.33 11.33 6.77
C ALA A 42 -3.92 10.12 6.01
N ALA A 43 -3.29 9.71 4.90
CA ALA A 43 -3.72 8.59 4.08
C ALA A 43 -3.64 7.24 4.84
N ALA A 44 -2.59 7.02 5.63
CA ALA A 44 -2.39 5.80 6.41
C ALA A 44 -3.46 5.57 7.51
N GLN A 45 -4.20 6.61 7.89
CA GLN A 45 -5.31 6.49 8.85
C GLN A 45 -6.63 6.08 8.19
N LEU A 46 -6.71 6.09 6.86
CA LEU A 46 -7.91 5.67 6.15
C LEU A 46 -7.99 4.14 6.14
N PRO A 47 -9.12 3.57 6.58
CA PRO A 47 -9.30 2.13 6.53
C PRO A 47 -9.41 1.66 5.08
N ILE A 48 -8.87 0.48 4.80
CA ILE A 48 -9.17 -0.24 3.57
C ILE A 48 -10.66 -0.63 3.63
N SER A 49 -11.38 -0.40 2.53
CA SER A 49 -12.81 -0.74 2.43
C SER A 49 -13.03 -2.23 2.68
N SER A 50 -14.01 -2.59 3.49
CA SER A 50 -14.39 -3.98 3.74
C SER A 50 -14.89 -4.72 2.49
N SER A 51 -15.24 -3.99 1.42
CA SER A 51 -15.60 -4.57 0.13
C SER A 51 -14.37 -4.97 -0.71
N VAL A 52 -13.16 -4.61 -0.30
CA VAL A 52 -11.92 -4.90 -1.03
C VAL A 52 -11.14 -5.96 -0.26
N ARG A 53 -11.01 -7.15 -0.85
CA ARG A 53 -10.05 -8.15 -0.40
C ARG A 53 -8.68 -7.78 -0.95
N TYR A 54 -7.65 -7.93 -0.14
CA TYR A 54 -6.28 -7.70 -0.57
C TYR A 54 -5.35 -8.75 0.04
N HIS A 55 -4.27 -9.01 -0.69
CA HIS A 55 -3.23 -9.97 -0.32
C HIS A 55 -1.88 -9.25 -0.39
N SER A 56 -0.95 -9.63 0.48
CA SER A 56 0.39 -9.03 0.55
C SER A 56 1.46 -10.06 0.21
N ILE A 57 2.41 -9.68 -0.64
CA ILE A 57 3.62 -10.47 -0.95
C ILE A 57 4.81 -9.57 -0.62
N ILE A 58 5.60 -9.94 0.39
CA ILE A 58 6.67 -9.09 0.93
C ILE A 58 8.02 -9.79 0.77
N GLY A 59 9.01 -9.06 0.28
CA GLY A 59 10.40 -9.52 0.20
C GLY A 59 11.09 -9.50 1.57
N GLN A 60 11.93 -10.49 1.81
CA GLN A 60 12.85 -10.54 2.94
C GLN A 60 14.24 -10.86 2.41
N GLU A 61 15.15 -9.90 2.44
CA GLU A 61 16.50 -10.03 1.88
C GLU A 61 17.28 -11.12 2.63
N SER A 62 17.22 -11.11 3.96
CA SER A 62 17.92 -12.04 4.84
C SER A 62 16.93 -12.88 5.66
N PRO A 63 16.74 -14.17 5.32
CA PRO A 63 15.82 -15.07 6.05
C PRO A 63 16.21 -15.30 7.52
N ASP A 64 17.49 -15.13 7.85
CA ASP A 64 18.02 -15.30 9.21
C ASP A 64 17.68 -14.13 10.14
N THR A 65 17.23 -12.99 9.58
CA THR A 65 16.82 -11.83 10.37
C THR A 65 15.38 -12.01 10.86
N PRO A 66 15.05 -11.70 12.13
CA PRO A 66 13.68 -11.69 12.60
C PRO A 66 12.79 -10.82 11.69
N LEU A 67 11.62 -11.33 11.30
CA LEU A 67 10.75 -10.69 10.30
C LEU A 67 10.45 -9.21 10.61
N VAL A 68 10.19 -8.90 11.88
CA VAL A 68 9.88 -7.54 12.35
C VAL A 68 11.05 -6.56 12.12
N GLU A 69 12.28 -7.05 12.11
CA GLU A 69 13.51 -6.29 11.89
C GLU A 69 14.02 -6.40 10.45
N SER A 70 13.35 -7.19 9.61
CA SER A 70 13.78 -7.46 8.25
C SER A 70 13.37 -6.38 7.26
N SER A 71 13.97 -6.43 6.06
CA SER A 71 13.64 -5.59 4.91
C SER A 71 13.84 -6.38 3.62
N ASP A 72 13.37 -5.83 2.51
CA ASP A 72 13.72 -6.30 1.16
C ASP A 72 14.99 -5.62 0.59
N GLY A 73 15.79 -5.00 1.47
CA GLY A 73 16.96 -4.19 1.10
C GLY A 73 16.65 -2.70 0.85
N LEU A 74 15.37 -2.30 0.72
CA LEU A 74 14.95 -0.90 0.57
C LEU A 74 13.85 -0.49 1.55
N VAL A 75 12.82 -1.32 1.67
CA VAL A 75 11.64 -1.09 2.49
C VAL A 75 11.67 -2.05 3.69
N PRO A 76 11.60 -1.54 4.93
CA PRO A 76 11.49 -2.39 6.10
C PRO A 76 10.13 -3.09 6.15
N TYR A 77 10.07 -4.31 6.71
CA TYR A 77 8.85 -5.13 6.78
C TYR A 77 7.67 -4.37 7.40
N TRP A 78 7.88 -3.63 8.49
CA TRP A 78 6.82 -2.86 9.13
C TRP A 78 6.25 -1.73 8.24
N GLY A 79 7.01 -1.27 7.24
CA GLY A 79 6.56 -0.27 6.28
C GLY A 79 5.77 -0.86 5.10
N SER A 80 5.93 -2.15 4.83
CA SER A 80 5.18 -2.88 3.80
C SER A 80 4.00 -3.68 4.36
N HIS A 81 4.02 -4.02 5.65
CA HIS A 81 2.96 -4.74 6.33
C HIS A 81 1.67 -3.91 6.47
N LEU A 82 0.53 -4.50 6.10
CA LEU A 82 -0.80 -3.90 6.26
C LEU A 82 -1.75 -4.90 6.92
N SER A 83 -2.16 -4.62 8.16
CA SER A 83 -3.05 -5.47 8.94
C SER A 83 -4.44 -5.62 8.30
N GLY A 84 -4.95 -6.85 8.23
CA GLY A 84 -6.27 -7.14 7.65
C GLY A 84 -6.23 -7.78 6.25
N ALA A 85 -5.03 -8.08 5.75
CA ALA A 85 -4.87 -8.81 4.49
C ALA A 85 -5.49 -10.21 4.60
N THR A 86 -6.12 -10.67 3.52
CA THR A 86 -6.63 -12.05 3.40
C THR A 86 -5.50 -13.05 3.52
N SER A 87 -4.34 -12.76 2.91
CA SER A 87 -3.10 -13.49 3.13
C SER A 87 -1.89 -12.56 3.07
N GLU A 88 -0.84 -12.91 3.80
CA GLU A 88 0.47 -12.29 3.70
C GLU A 88 1.53 -13.37 3.48
N ARG A 89 2.30 -13.25 2.41
CA ARG A 89 3.36 -14.19 2.05
C ARG A 89 4.70 -13.47 2.04
N VAL A 90 5.56 -13.83 2.99
CA VAL A 90 6.95 -13.37 3.01
C VAL A 90 7.81 -14.31 2.16
N ILE A 91 8.62 -13.76 1.26
CA ILE A 91 9.46 -14.52 0.33
C ILE A 91 10.88 -14.02 0.43
N SER A 92 11.83 -14.95 0.54
CA SER A 92 13.26 -14.63 0.52
C SER A 92 13.63 -13.96 -0.81
N GLY A 93 14.14 -12.74 -0.75
CA GLY A 93 14.45 -11.92 -1.91
C GLY A 93 14.52 -10.43 -1.56
N GLY A 94 15.22 -9.67 -2.40
CA GLY A 94 15.28 -8.22 -2.29
C GLY A 94 14.06 -7.51 -2.90
N HIS A 95 14.17 -6.21 -3.14
CA HIS A 95 13.07 -5.35 -3.57
C HIS A 95 12.38 -5.78 -4.89
N SER A 96 13.07 -6.53 -5.75
CA SER A 96 12.50 -7.11 -6.97
C SER A 96 11.93 -8.53 -6.78
N VAL A 97 11.45 -8.86 -5.58
CA VAL A 97 10.97 -10.22 -5.23
C VAL A 97 9.83 -10.69 -6.15
N GLN A 98 9.05 -9.78 -6.75
CA GLN A 98 7.95 -10.10 -7.66
C GLN A 98 8.38 -10.89 -8.90
N GLU A 99 9.65 -10.78 -9.31
CA GLU A 99 10.20 -11.47 -10.48
C GLU A 99 10.61 -12.92 -10.15
N THR A 100 10.61 -13.29 -8.87
CA THR A 100 11.02 -14.62 -8.42
C THR A 100 9.92 -15.65 -8.66
N ALA A 101 10.32 -16.89 -8.93
CA ALA A 101 9.36 -17.98 -9.12
C ALA A 101 8.40 -18.16 -7.93
N PRO A 102 8.85 -18.10 -6.65
CA PRO A 102 7.93 -18.18 -5.51
C PRO A 102 6.86 -17.09 -5.51
N ALA A 103 7.21 -15.84 -5.86
CA ALA A 103 6.25 -14.74 -5.91
C ALA A 103 5.24 -14.91 -7.04
N ILE A 104 5.71 -15.34 -8.22
CA ILE A 104 4.84 -15.61 -9.37
C ILE A 104 3.86 -16.75 -9.06
N ILE A 105 4.32 -17.81 -8.38
CA ILE A 105 3.45 -18.92 -7.97
C ILE A 105 2.39 -18.45 -6.98
N GLU A 106 2.77 -17.63 -5.98
CA GLU A 106 1.82 -17.08 -5.02
C GLU A 106 0.80 -16.15 -5.70
N LEU A 107 1.25 -15.29 -6.61
CA LEU A 107 0.36 -14.43 -7.38
C LEU A 107 -0.66 -15.25 -8.18
N ARG A 108 -0.22 -16.32 -8.85
CA ARG A 108 -1.14 -17.23 -9.58
C ARG A 108 -2.15 -17.90 -8.65
N ARG A 109 -1.72 -18.32 -7.45
CA ARG A 109 -2.60 -18.93 -6.45
C ARG A 109 -3.68 -17.94 -6.01
N ILE A 110 -3.31 -16.70 -5.71
CA ILE A 110 -4.25 -15.63 -5.32
C ILE A 110 -5.24 -15.34 -6.45
N LEU A 111 -4.76 -15.21 -7.70
CA LEU A 111 -5.64 -14.91 -8.84
C LEU A 111 -6.66 -16.02 -9.09
N HIS A 112 -6.27 -17.30 -8.95
CA HIS A 112 -7.24 -18.40 -9.06
C HIS A 112 -8.23 -18.40 -7.89
N GLU A 113 -7.76 -18.22 -6.65
CA GLU A 113 -8.62 -18.09 -5.46
C GLU A 113 -9.67 -16.99 -5.63
N ASP A 114 -9.27 -15.85 -6.19
CA ASP A 114 -10.17 -14.73 -6.44
C ASP A 114 -11.21 -15.03 -7.53
N ILE A 115 -10.81 -15.67 -8.64
CA ILE A 115 -11.73 -16.06 -9.72
C ILE A 115 -12.74 -17.09 -9.23
N ASP A 116 -12.28 -18.09 -8.47
CA ASP A 116 -13.15 -19.13 -7.93
C ASP A 116 -14.17 -18.53 -6.94
N ALA A 117 -13.73 -17.58 -6.11
CA ALA A 117 -14.63 -16.85 -5.20
C ALA A 117 -15.65 -15.95 -5.93
N LEU A 118 -15.35 -15.50 -7.15
CA LEU A 118 -16.24 -14.70 -7.99
C LEU A 118 -17.24 -15.53 -8.79
N THR A 119 -17.01 -16.83 -8.92
CA THR A 119 -17.89 -17.73 -9.68
C THR A 119 -18.77 -18.52 -8.71
N PRO A 120 -20.04 -18.14 -8.45
CA PRO A 120 -20.95 -19.06 -7.81
C PRO A 120 -21.14 -20.24 -8.74
N LEU A 121 -20.97 -21.47 -8.24
CA LEU A 121 -21.42 -22.68 -8.93
C LEU A 121 -22.95 -22.64 -9.06
N THR A 122 -23.46 -21.90 -10.03
CA THR A 122 -24.83 -22.06 -10.53
C THR A 122 -24.76 -22.80 -11.85
N GLU A 123 -24.58 -24.11 -11.75
CA GLU A 123 -25.13 -25.05 -12.72
C GLU A 123 -26.10 -25.95 -11.94
N ASP A 124 -27.39 -25.65 -12.08
CA ASP A 124 -28.53 -26.52 -11.78
C ASP A 124 -29.40 -26.58 -13.03
#